data_AF-A0A3M1A1Z0-F1
#
_entry.id   AF-A0A3M1A1Z0-F1
#
_cell.length_a   1.000
_cell.length_b   1.000
_cell.length_c   1.000
_cell.angle_alpha   90.00
_cell.angle_beta   90.00
_cell.angle_gamma   90.00
#
_symmetry.space_group_name_H-M   'P 1'
#
loop_
_entity.id
_entity.type
_entity.pdbx_description
1 polymer ?
#
loop_
_entity_poly.entity_id
_entity_poly.type
_entity_poly.pdbx_seq_one_letter_code
_entity_poly.pdbx_strand_id
1 'polypeptide(L)'
;MVPLPCGGRIVRSRGDRPDRRWQRTLQRQIAMDDRDKASSPASFEERLKRARERGKGPEGGGSGQRSDLGMAMRMSLEIVTGVAAGGLIGWGFDQWLGTAPWFLLAFVLLGAMAGIRNVIRIAAEVERGSDDVKDENGASGRNGSRSDERDQ
;
A
#
# COMPACT_ATOMS: atom_id res chain seq x y z
N MET A 1 37.71 41.04 43.67
CA MET A 1 36.70 41.99 44.21
C MET A 1 36.37 42.96 43.08
N VAL A 2 35.29 42.70 42.34
CA VAL A 2 34.72 43.61 41.33
C VAL A 2 33.19 43.49 41.43
N PRO A 3 32.45 44.60 41.48
CA PRO A 3 31.03 44.63 41.87
C PRO A 3 30.05 44.36 40.72
N LEU A 4 28.87 43.83 41.07
CA LEU A 4 27.59 43.94 40.34
C LEU A 4 26.94 45.31 40.66
N PRO A 5 25.74 45.66 40.17
CA PRO A 5 25.10 45.57 38.84
C PRO A 5 24.58 46.96 38.38
N CYS A 6 24.10 47.12 37.13
CA CYS A 6 23.09 48.15 36.81
C CYS A 6 22.46 47.93 35.43
N GLY A 7 21.13 48.05 35.33
CA GLY A 7 20.47 48.43 34.07
C GLY A 7 19.47 47.44 33.49
N GLY A 8 18.38 47.15 34.21
CA GLY A 8 17.20 46.55 33.60
C GLY A 8 16.52 47.50 32.61
N ARG A 9 16.15 46.98 31.43
CA ARG A 9 15.15 47.62 30.56
C ARG A 9 14.14 46.57 30.13
N ILE A 10 13.05 46.51 30.88
CA ILE A 10 11.88 45.69 30.56
C ILE A 10 11.12 46.43 29.46
N VAL A 11 11.28 45.99 28.21
CA VAL A 11 10.38 46.42 27.12
C VAL A 11 9.08 45.62 27.24
N ARG A 12 8.07 46.21 27.88
CA ARG A 12 6.67 45.75 27.72
C ARG A 12 6.11 46.38 26.45
N SER A 13 6.31 45.71 25.32
CA SER A 13 5.49 45.96 24.14
C SER A 13 4.08 45.47 24.46
N ARG A 14 3.18 46.43 24.70
CA ARG A 14 1.77 46.17 24.98
C ARG A 14 1.10 45.81 23.66
N GLY A 15 1.28 44.55 23.25
CA GLY A 15 0.53 43.97 22.13
C GLY A 15 -0.96 44.02 22.47
N ASP A 16 -1.72 44.68 21.60
CA ASP A 16 -3.17 44.71 21.63
C ASP A 16 -3.70 43.29 21.83
N ARG A 17 -4.45 43.08 22.92
CA ARG A 17 -5.15 41.82 23.12
C ARG A 17 -6.36 41.82 22.18
N PRO A 18 -6.49 40.86 21.24
CA PRO A 18 -7.65 40.79 20.38
C PRO A 18 -8.90 40.54 21.24
N ASP A 19 -9.92 41.37 21.05
CA ASP A 19 -11.18 41.30 21.79
C ASP A 19 -11.94 40.00 21.47
N ARG A 20 -12.63 39.45 22.48
CA ARG A 20 -13.33 38.15 22.39
C ARG A 20 -14.50 38.11 21.40
N ARG A 21 -14.82 39.23 20.72
CA ARG A 21 -15.92 39.32 19.76
C ARG A 21 -15.58 38.68 18.41
N TRP A 22 -14.33 38.76 17.96
CA TRP A 22 -13.85 38.18 16.69
C TRP A 22 -13.69 36.66 16.69
N GLN A 23 -13.76 36.03 17.85
CA GLN A 23 -13.58 34.57 17.94
C GLN A 23 -14.79 33.80 17.36
N ARG A 24 -15.99 34.39 17.38
CA ARG A 24 -17.22 33.74 16.87
C ARG A 24 -17.35 33.73 15.34
N THR A 25 -16.77 34.70 14.65
CA THR A 25 -16.82 34.76 13.18
C THR A 25 -15.77 33.85 12.55
N LEU A 26 -14.57 33.77 13.12
CA LEU A 26 -13.48 32.93 12.61
C LEU A 26 -13.74 31.43 12.78
N GLN A 27 -14.35 31.02 13.91
CA GLN A 27 -14.71 29.62 14.12
C GLN A 27 -15.66 29.06 13.04
N ARG A 28 -16.52 29.92 12.48
CA ARG A 28 -17.48 29.51 11.44
C ARG A 28 -16.82 29.38 10.06
N GLN A 29 -15.83 30.21 9.77
CA GLN A 29 -15.10 30.18 8.51
C GLN A 29 -14.18 28.94 8.41
N ILE A 30 -13.46 28.63 9.49
CA ILE A 30 -12.54 27.47 9.54
C ILE A 30 -13.31 26.15 9.42
N ALA A 31 -14.51 26.06 10.02
CA ALA A 31 -15.35 24.88 9.95
C ALA A 31 -15.99 24.64 8.57
N MET A 32 -16.21 25.69 7.78
CA MET A 32 -16.72 25.56 6.40
C MET A 32 -15.60 25.13 5.44
N ASP A 33 -14.40 25.72 5.57
CA ASP A 33 -13.22 25.34 4.77
C ASP A 33 -12.82 23.87 4.97
N ASP A 34 -12.97 23.34 6.19
CA ASP A 34 -12.73 21.92 6.51
C ASP A 34 -13.77 20.98 5.86
N ARG A 35 -15.04 21.40 5.77
CA ARG A 35 -16.08 20.62 5.07
C ARG A 35 -15.87 20.62 3.56
N ASP A 36 -15.43 21.74 3.01
CA ASP A 36 -15.13 21.86 1.57
C ASP A 36 -13.86 21.06 1.20
N LYS A 37 -12.89 20.95 2.11
CA LYS A 37 -11.76 20.00 1.96
C LYS A 37 -12.20 18.55 2.06
N ALA A 38 -13.15 18.22 2.93
CA ALA A 38 -13.67 16.86 3.07
C ALA A 38 -14.52 16.39 1.86
N SER A 39 -15.09 17.31 1.08
CA SER A 39 -15.73 17.05 -0.21
C SER A 39 -14.81 17.30 -1.41
N SER A 40 -13.60 17.83 -1.16
CA SER A 40 -12.63 18.15 -2.21
C SER A 40 -12.12 16.87 -2.88
N PRO A 41 -11.88 16.90 -4.20
CA PRO A 41 -11.22 15.80 -4.92
C PRO A 41 -9.91 15.37 -4.27
N ALA A 42 -9.20 16.27 -3.58
CA ALA A 42 -8.00 15.94 -2.83
C ALA A 42 -8.22 14.85 -1.77
N SER A 43 -9.34 14.89 -1.04
CA SER A 43 -9.68 13.88 -0.03
C SER A 43 -10.06 12.52 -0.67
N PHE A 44 -10.68 12.55 -1.85
CA PHE A 44 -11.00 11.34 -2.63
C PHE A 44 -9.75 10.70 -3.22
N GLU A 45 -8.86 11.51 -3.80
CA GLU A 45 -7.54 11.12 -4.27
C GLU A 45 -6.74 10.49 -3.14
N GLU A 46 -6.78 11.06 -1.94
CA GLU A 46 -6.06 10.54 -0.77
C GLU A 46 -6.64 9.19 -0.30
N ARG A 47 -7.96 9.00 -0.39
CA ARG A 47 -8.63 7.71 -0.13
C ARG A 47 -8.33 6.67 -1.20
N LEU A 48 -8.32 7.04 -2.48
CA LEU A 48 -7.95 6.18 -3.60
C LEU A 48 -6.47 5.79 -3.52
N LYS A 49 -5.60 6.73 -3.17
CA LYS A 49 -4.18 6.51 -2.96
C LYS A 49 -3.95 5.53 -1.80
N ARG A 50 -4.62 5.73 -0.66
CA ARG A 50 -4.59 4.76 0.46
C ARG A 50 -5.11 3.39 0.05
N ALA A 51 -6.18 3.31 -0.75
CA ALA A 51 -6.71 2.03 -1.23
C ALA A 51 -5.74 1.33 -2.20
N ARG A 52 -5.09 2.09 -3.09
CA ARG A 52 -4.10 1.60 -4.04
C ARG A 52 -2.80 1.18 -3.35
N GLU A 53 -2.35 1.91 -2.33
CA GLU A 53 -1.21 1.54 -1.49
C GLU A 53 -1.49 0.26 -0.71
N ARG A 54 -2.70 0.09 -0.17
CA ARG A 54 -3.14 -1.18 0.45
C ARG A 54 -3.21 -2.34 -0.56
N GLY A 55 -3.58 -2.06 -1.81
CA GLY A 55 -3.62 -3.06 -2.89
C GLY A 55 -2.27 -3.33 -3.58
N LYS A 56 -1.26 -2.48 -3.34
CA LYS A 56 0.14 -2.64 -3.79
C LYS A 56 1.04 -3.28 -2.74
N GLY A 57 0.48 -3.72 -1.60
CA GLY A 57 1.22 -4.51 -0.62
C GLY A 57 1.84 -5.76 -1.28
N PRO A 58 2.96 -6.25 -0.74
CA PRO A 58 3.74 -7.32 -1.35
C PRO A 58 2.82 -8.50 -1.67
N GLU A 59 3.01 -9.10 -2.84
CA GLU A 59 2.18 -10.19 -3.39
C GLU A 59 2.31 -11.51 -2.61
N GLY A 60 2.62 -11.47 -1.31
CA GLY A 60 2.78 -12.62 -0.46
C GLY A 60 2.56 -12.30 1.00
N GLY A 61 1.75 -13.14 1.66
CA GLY A 61 1.87 -13.41 3.09
C GLY A 61 1.03 -12.55 4.04
N GLY A 62 -0.23 -12.96 4.22
CA GLY A 62 -0.92 -13.03 5.51
C GLY A 62 -1.07 -11.76 6.35
N SER A 63 -2.27 -11.16 6.32
CA SER A 63 -2.87 -10.60 7.53
C SER A 63 -4.40 -10.48 7.42
N GLY A 64 -5.10 -11.48 7.94
CA GLY A 64 -6.53 -11.42 8.23
C GLY A 64 -7.44 -11.86 7.07
N GLN A 65 -8.50 -12.57 7.42
CA GLN A 65 -9.48 -13.23 6.55
C GLN A 65 -10.15 -12.34 5.48
N ARG A 66 -10.01 -11.01 5.58
CA ARG A 66 -10.45 -10.05 4.54
C ARG A 66 -9.38 -9.77 3.47
N SER A 67 -8.09 -9.94 3.77
CA SER A 67 -6.98 -9.75 2.82
C SER A 67 -6.81 -10.95 1.88
N ASP A 68 -7.03 -12.18 2.38
CA ASP A 68 -6.89 -13.41 1.58
C ASP A 68 -7.92 -13.48 0.45
N LEU A 69 -9.17 -13.07 0.70
CA LEU A 69 -10.20 -13.05 -0.34
C LEU A 69 -9.88 -12.03 -1.43
N GLY A 70 -9.38 -10.85 -1.07
CA GLY A 70 -8.99 -9.82 -2.03
C GLY A 70 -7.82 -10.27 -2.91
N MET A 71 -6.84 -10.96 -2.32
CA MET A 71 -5.69 -11.51 -3.03
C MET A 71 -6.12 -12.62 -4.00
N ALA A 72 -6.93 -13.57 -3.54
CA ALA A 72 -7.44 -14.66 -4.38
C ALA A 72 -8.26 -14.14 -5.58
N MET A 73 -9.12 -13.15 -5.34
CA MET A 73 -9.89 -12.51 -6.42
C MET A 73 -8.97 -11.87 -7.45
N ARG A 74 -7.92 -11.15 -7.03
CA ARG A 74 -6.97 -10.53 -7.97
C ARG A 74 -6.21 -11.56 -8.79
N MET A 75 -5.70 -12.63 -8.18
CA MET A 75 -5.08 -13.74 -8.92
C MET A 75 -6.04 -14.34 -9.95
N SER A 76 -7.31 -14.55 -9.57
CA SER A 76 -8.31 -15.06 -10.52
C SER A 76 -8.57 -14.10 -11.69
N LEU A 77 -8.60 -12.79 -11.41
CA LEU A 77 -8.79 -11.74 -12.41
C LEU A 77 -7.63 -11.65 -13.39
N GLU A 78 -6.39 -11.91 -12.97
CA GLU A 78 -5.22 -11.89 -13.87
C GLU A 78 -5.31 -12.98 -14.94
N ILE A 79 -5.71 -14.19 -14.56
CA ILE A 79 -5.91 -15.29 -15.50
C ILE A 79 -7.13 -15.01 -16.39
N VAL A 80 -8.25 -14.57 -15.79
CA VAL A 80 -9.50 -14.31 -16.53
C VAL A 80 -9.30 -13.17 -17.54
N THR A 81 -8.58 -12.10 -17.21
CA THR A 81 -8.32 -11.00 -18.16
C THR A 81 -7.43 -11.44 -19.31
N GLY A 82 -6.40 -12.25 -19.08
CA GLY A 82 -5.56 -12.81 -20.14
C GLY A 82 -6.35 -13.68 -21.11
N VAL A 83 -7.19 -14.58 -20.58
CA VAL A 83 -8.03 -15.47 -21.40
C VAL A 83 -9.14 -14.70 -22.12
N ALA A 84 -9.81 -13.76 -21.45
CA ALA A 84 -10.87 -12.95 -22.05
C ALA A 84 -10.33 -12.04 -23.15
N ALA A 85 -9.18 -11.39 -22.94
CA ALA A 85 -8.53 -10.57 -23.96
C ALA A 85 -8.11 -11.41 -25.17
N GLY A 86 -7.47 -12.57 -24.94
CA GLY A 86 -7.11 -13.50 -26.01
C GLY A 86 -8.32 -14.01 -26.79
N GLY A 87 -9.41 -14.36 -26.09
CA GLY A 87 -10.66 -14.80 -26.70
C GLY A 87 -11.33 -13.72 -27.55
N LEU A 88 -11.39 -12.48 -27.07
CA LEU A 88 -11.94 -11.35 -27.82
C LEU A 88 -11.13 -11.05 -29.09
N ILE A 89 -9.79 -11.04 -28.96
CA ILE A 89 -8.88 -10.82 -30.10
C ILE A 89 -9.00 -11.96 -31.11
N GLY A 90 -8.97 -13.21 -30.62
CA GLY A 90 -9.08 -14.40 -31.45
C GLY A 90 -10.42 -14.48 -32.18
N TRP A 91 -11.52 -14.14 -31.51
CA TRP A 91 -12.85 -14.07 -32.12
C TRP A 91 -12.93 -13.00 -33.21
N GLY A 92 -12.37 -11.81 -32.97
CA GLY A 92 -12.30 -10.75 -33.98
C GLY A 92 -11.49 -11.17 -35.22
N PHE A 93 -10.37 -11.86 -35.00
CA PHE A 93 -9.54 -12.39 -36.08
C PHE A 93 -10.22 -13.50 -36.88
N ASP A 94 -10.88 -14.45 -36.22
CA ASP A 94 -11.61 -15.52 -36.89
C ASP A 94 -12.75 -14.97 -37.77
N GLN A 95 -13.46 -13.94 -37.28
CA GLN A 95 -14.52 -13.27 -38.05
C GLN A 95 -13.99 -12.48 -39.24
N TRP A 96 -12.80 -11.87 -39.13
CA TRP A 96 -12.24 -11.06 -40.21
C TRP A 96 -11.63 -11.92 -41.32
N LEU A 97 -11.06 -13.07 -40.97
CA LEU A 97 -10.44 -14.00 -41.91
C LEU A 97 -11.41 -15.08 -42.42
N GLY A 98 -12.61 -15.18 -41.84
CA GLY A 98 -13.59 -16.22 -42.17
C GLY A 98 -13.09 -17.64 -41.86
N THR A 99 -12.09 -17.76 -40.99
CA THR A 99 -11.52 -19.05 -40.60
C THR A 99 -12.42 -19.74 -39.58
N ALA A 100 -12.46 -21.08 -39.63
CA ALA A 100 -12.92 -21.88 -38.49
C ALA A 100 -12.17 -21.46 -37.21
N PRO A 101 -12.66 -21.73 -35.98
CA PRO A 101 -12.23 -21.08 -34.73
C PRO A 101 -10.81 -21.49 -34.25
N TRP A 102 -9.83 -21.39 -35.15
CA TRP A 102 -8.45 -21.77 -35.00
C TRP A 102 -7.67 -20.65 -34.34
N PHE A 103 -7.90 -19.38 -34.69
CA PHE A 103 -7.23 -18.28 -34.03
C PHE A 103 -7.76 -18.11 -32.61
N LEU A 104 -9.07 -18.26 -32.38
CA LEU A 104 -9.64 -18.29 -31.03
C LEU A 104 -8.97 -19.38 -30.18
N LEU A 105 -8.80 -20.60 -30.70
CA LEU A 105 -8.14 -21.69 -29.96
C LEU A 105 -6.66 -21.36 -29.66
N ALA A 106 -5.92 -20.84 -30.65
CA ALA A 106 -4.53 -20.45 -30.49
C ALA A 106 -4.36 -19.30 -29.48
N PHE A 107 -5.18 -18.25 -29.57
CA PHE A 107 -5.11 -17.09 -28.67
C PHE A 107 -5.58 -17.41 -27.25
N VAL A 108 -6.52 -18.33 -27.06
CA VAL A 108 -6.90 -18.81 -25.73
C VAL A 108 -5.76 -19.59 -25.09
N LEU A 109 -5.10 -20.49 -25.83
CA LEU A 109 -3.92 -21.21 -25.36
C LEU A 109 -2.77 -20.26 -25.02
N LEU A 110 -2.53 -19.27 -25.89
CA LEU A 110 -1.50 -18.26 -25.67
C LEU A 110 -1.82 -17.38 -24.45
N GLY A 111 -3.09 -16.99 -24.28
CA GLY A 111 -3.58 -16.24 -23.10
C GLY A 111 -3.40 -17.03 -21.81
N ALA A 112 -3.68 -18.35 -21.83
CA ALA A 112 -3.41 -19.23 -20.71
C ALA A 112 -1.91 -19.32 -20.39
N MET A 113 -1.04 -19.47 -21.41
CA MET A 113 0.41 -19.45 -21.21
C MET A 113 0.92 -18.13 -20.63
N ALA A 114 0.40 -17.00 -21.11
CA ALA A 114 0.73 -15.68 -20.56
C ALA A 114 0.30 -15.54 -19.09
N GLY A 115 -0.90 -16.03 -18.74
CA GLY A 115 -1.39 -16.06 -17.37
C GLY A 115 -0.51 -16.91 -16.45
N ILE A 116 -0.17 -18.14 -16.87
CA ILE A 116 0.73 -19.03 -16.12
C ILE A 116 2.12 -18.39 -15.93
N ARG A 117 2.65 -17.74 -16.98
CA ARG A 117 3.94 -17.04 -16.90
C ARG A 117 3.92 -15.91 -15.88
N ASN A 118 2.81 -15.20 -15.73
CA ASN A 118 2.66 -14.17 -14.69
C ASN A 118 2.70 -14.79 -13.28
N VAL A 119 1.96 -15.88 -13.06
CA VAL A 119 1.91 -16.57 -11.75
C VAL A 119 3.27 -17.12 -11.35
N ILE A 120 4.01 -17.75 -12.27
CA ILE A 120 5.35 -18.29 -11.99
C ILE A 120 6.30 -17.19 -11.54
N ARG A 121 6.22 -15.99 -12.15
CA ARG A 121 7.04 -14.85 -11.74
C ARG A 121 6.75 -14.46 -10.30
N ILE A 122 5.47 -14.34 -9.94
CA ILE A 122 5.03 -13.96 -8.59
C ILE A 122 5.49 -15.02 -7.58
N ALA A 123 5.27 -16.31 -7.88
CA ALA A 123 5.69 -17.41 -7.05
C ALA A 123 7.21 -17.42 -6.81
N ALA A 124 8.01 -17.19 -7.85
CA ALA A 124 9.47 -17.12 -7.74
C ALA A 124 9.96 -15.91 -6.91
N GLU A 125 9.20 -14.82 -6.88
CA GLU A 125 9.49 -13.65 -6.04
C GLU A 125 9.21 -13.96 -4.56
N VAL A 126 8.14 -14.72 -4.27
CA VAL A 126 7.77 -15.16 -2.91
C VAL A 126 8.78 -16.15 -2.33
N GLU A 127 9.27 -17.09 -3.14
CA GLU A 127 10.23 -18.12 -2.70
C GLU A 127 11.56 -17.49 -2.31
N ARG A 128 12.09 -16.56 -3.13
CA ARG A 128 13.32 -15.81 -2.81
C ARG A 128 13.21 -14.98 -1.53
N GLY A 129 12.04 -14.44 -1.22
CA GLY A 129 11.80 -13.70 0.03
C GLY A 129 11.66 -14.60 1.27
N SER A 130 11.40 -15.90 1.10
CA SER A 130 11.19 -16.85 2.19
C SER A 130 12.49 -17.52 2.66
N ASP A 131 13.50 -17.58 1.80
CA ASP A 131 14.82 -18.14 2.14
C ASP A 131 15.59 -17.21 3.10
N ASP A 132 15.54 -15.89 2.91
CA ASP A 132 16.17 -14.91 3.81
C ASP A 132 15.62 -14.97 5.26
N VAL A 133 14.34 -15.34 5.45
CA VAL A 133 13.69 -15.42 6.77
C VAL A 133 14.12 -16.68 7.55
N LYS A 134 14.59 -17.73 6.87
CA LYS A 134 15.04 -18.97 7.52
C LYS A 134 16.42 -18.85 8.14
N ASP A 135 17.31 -18.04 7.58
CA ASP A 135 18.70 -17.93 8.06
C ASP A 135 18.82 -17.18 9.40
N GLU A 136 17.94 -16.20 9.70
CA GLU A 136 17.95 -15.52 11.00
C GLU A 136 17.35 -16.37 12.14
N ASN A 137 16.29 -17.15 11.88
CA ASN A 137 15.68 -18.01 12.89
C ASN A 137 16.50 -19.28 13.18
N GLY A 138 17.26 -19.79 12.20
CA GLY A 138 18.15 -20.95 12.38
C GLY A 138 19.45 -20.64 13.16
N ALA A 139 19.85 -19.37 13.25
CA ALA A 139 21.02 -18.92 14.01
C ALA A 139 20.69 -18.66 15.50
N SER A 140 19.45 -18.27 15.82
CA SER A 140 19.04 -17.94 17.19
C SER A 140 18.78 -19.19 18.08
N GLY A 141 18.53 -20.37 17.49
CA GLY A 141 18.24 -21.60 18.23
C GLY A 141 19.44 -22.34 18.85
N ARG A 142 20.67 -21.79 18.79
CA ARG A 142 21.89 -22.49 19.21
C ARG A 142 22.56 -21.99 20.49
N ASN A 143 22.05 -20.95 21.15
CA ASN A 143 22.69 -20.37 22.33
C ASN A 143 21.74 -20.29 23.53
N GLY A 144 21.95 -21.15 24.53
CA GLY A 144 21.20 -21.12 25.79
C GLY A 144 21.45 -22.30 26.72
N SER A 145 22.06 -23.39 26.26
CA SER A 145 22.45 -24.54 27.09
C SER A 145 23.86 -24.37 27.66
N ARG A 146 24.13 -23.32 28.46
CA ARG A 146 25.40 -23.23 29.20
C ARG A 146 25.36 -22.26 30.40
N SER A 147 24.54 -22.58 31.40
CA SER A 147 24.61 -21.93 32.72
C SER A 147 24.27 -22.92 33.85
N ASP A 148 24.86 -24.10 33.82
CA ASP A 148 24.89 -25.05 34.95
C ASP A 148 26.36 -25.35 35.29
N GLU A 149 27.15 -24.36 35.73
CA GLU A 149 28.46 -24.65 36.37
C GLU A 149 29.10 -23.43 37.04
N ARG A 150 28.49 -22.88 38.10
CA ARG A 150 29.22 -22.10 39.12
C ARG A 150 28.38 -21.83 40.36
N ASP A 151 28.31 -22.82 41.24
CA ASP A 151 28.01 -22.62 42.66
C ASP A 151 28.61 -23.82 43.43
N GLN A 152 29.92 -23.76 43.68
CA GLN A 152 30.66 -24.52 44.70
C GLN A 152 31.79 -23.65 45.23
#